data_AF-A0A969LXF5-F1
#
_entry.id   AF-A0A969LXF5-F1
#
_cell.length_a   1.000
_cell.length_b   1.000
_cell.length_c   1.000
_cell.angle_alpha   90.00
_cell.angle_beta   90.00
_cell.angle_gamma   90.00
#
_symmetry.space_group_name_H-M   'P 1'
#
loop_
_entity.id
_entity.type
_entity.pdbx_description
1 polymer ?
#
loop_
_entity_poly.entity_id
_entity_poly.type
_entity_poly.pdbx_seq_one_letter_code
_entity_poly.pdbx_strand_id
1 'polypeptide(L)'
;MIGQLYRDEKFYIREPIEVFDHGWTTLATGVAIPHGLYDITDSVGYIQIGTSHDTSEFACDSLLVEQLWQDPLFLGNLDFTVIRRWR
;
A
#
# COMPACT_ATOMS: atom_id res chain seq x y z
N MET A 1 5.64 4.43 1.64
CA MET A 1 5.68 5.87 1.29
C MET A 1 5.97 6.03 -0.19
N ILE A 2 5.37 7.03 -0.82
CA ILE A 2 5.57 7.36 -2.23
C ILE A 2 6.37 8.67 -2.31
N GLY A 3 7.43 8.70 -3.12
CA GLY A 3 8.25 9.90 -3.35
C GLY A 3 9.69 9.59 -3.74
N GLN A 4 10.44 10.61 -4.14
CA GLN A 4 11.87 10.53 -4.47
C GLN A 4 12.71 10.55 -3.19
N LEU A 5 12.64 9.46 -2.42
CA LEU A 5 13.32 9.30 -1.13
C LEU A 5 14.75 8.74 -1.24
N TYR A 6 15.19 8.42 -2.46
CA TYR A 6 16.51 7.86 -2.74
C TYR A 6 17.50 8.95 -3.15
N ARG A 7 18.74 8.83 -2.68
CA ARG A 7 19.88 9.67 -3.04
C ARG A 7 21.08 8.79 -3.37
N ASP A 8 21.66 8.99 -4.55
CA ASP A 8 22.80 8.19 -5.06
C ASP A 8 24.17 8.74 -4.62
N GLU A 9 24.17 9.83 -3.85
CA GLU A 9 25.38 10.55 -3.47
C GLU A 9 25.99 9.99 -2.17
N LYS A 10 27.33 9.85 -2.14
CA LYS A 10 28.10 9.51 -0.94
C LYS A 10 28.91 10.71 -0.47
N PHE A 11 28.86 11.02 0.81
CA PHE A 11 29.57 12.16 1.41
C PHE A 11 30.52 11.71 2.51
N TYR A 12 31.69 12.34 2.58
CA TYR A 12 32.61 12.25 3.72
C TYR A 12 32.55 13.57 4.47
N ILE A 13 32.12 13.54 5.73
CA ILE A 13 31.94 14.73 6.57
C ILE A 13 32.94 14.73 7.72
N ARG A 14 33.41 15.93 8.10
CA ARG A 14 34.36 16.12 9.21
C ARG A 14 33.64 16.43 10.53
N GLU A 15 32.38 16.83 10.47
CA GLU A 15 31.53 17.24 11.60
C GLU A 15 30.10 16.71 11.39
N PRO A 16 29.31 16.50 12.45
CA PRO A 16 27.95 15.99 12.35
C PRO A 16 27.02 16.96 11.60
N ILE A 17 26.14 16.40 10.75
CA ILE A 17 25.05 17.14 10.12
C ILE A 17 23.71 16.75 10.75
N GLU A 18 22.82 17.73 10.92
CA GLU A 18 21.45 17.47 11.35
C GLU A 18 20.70 16.75 10.23
N VAL A 19 20.16 15.58 10.54
CA VAL A 19 19.41 14.74 9.59
C VAL A 19 18.09 14.34 10.22
N PHE A 20 17.04 14.28 9.40
CA PHE A 20 15.80 13.64 9.80
C PHE A 20 16.03 12.14 9.88
N ASP A 21 16.09 11.60 11.09
CA ASP A 21 16.25 10.16 11.34
C ASP A 21 14.96 9.37 11.07
N HIS A 22 13.81 10.02 11.23
CA HIS A 22 12.48 9.39 11.14
C HIS A 22 11.45 10.19 10.33
N GLY A 23 11.90 11.20 9.58
CA GLY A 23 11.05 12.14 8.82
C GLY A 23 10.63 11.67 7.43
N TRP A 24 10.62 10.38 7.13
CA TRP A 24 10.24 9.94 5.78
C TRP A 24 8.84 10.40 5.37
N THR A 25 7.92 10.53 6.34
CA THR A 25 6.57 11.06 6.10
C THR A 25 6.59 12.48 5.56
N THR A 26 7.48 13.34 6.07
CA THR A 26 7.56 14.75 5.64
C THR A 26 8.24 14.90 4.29
N LEU A 27 9.05 13.92 3.87
CA LEU A 27 9.72 13.88 2.57
C LEU A 27 8.90 13.15 1.49
N ALA A 28 7.86 12.43 1.88
CA ALA A 28 7.00 11.68 0.98
C ALA A 28 5.94 12.59 0.34
N THR A 29 5.63 12.33 -0.94
CA THR A 29 4.50 12.97 -1.64
C THR A 29 3.17 12.27 -1.36
N GLY A 30 3.21 11.10 -0.71
CA GLY A 30 2.02 10.36 -0.31
C GLY A 30 2.37 9.11 0.50
N VAL A 31 1.33 8.51 1.08
CA VAL A 31 1.41 7.24 1.80
C VAL A 31 0.64 6.20 1.00
N ALA A 32 1.20 5.00 0.94
CA ALA A 32 0.58 3.83 0.34
C ALA A 32 0.67 2.72 1.37
N ILE A 33 -0.48 2.20 1.79
CA ILE A 33 -0.62 1.19 2.83
C ILE A 33 -1.19 -0.09 2.20
N PRO A 34 -0.36 -1.12 1.93
CA PRO A 34 -0.83 -2.34 1.29
C PRO A 34 -1.50 -3.28 2.29
N HIS A 35 -2.66 -3.80 1.91
CA HIS A 35 -3.43 -4.82 2.59
C HIS A 35 -3.59 -6.03 1.68
N GLY A 36 -3.12 -7.18 2.15
CA GLY A 36 -3.22 -8.44 1.42
C GLY A 36 -4.26 -9.35 2.07
N LEU A 37 -5.11 -9.96 1.26
CA LEU A 37 -5.96 -11.08 1.62
C LEU A 37 -5.61 -12.26 0.72
N TYR A 38 -5.43 -13.45 1.28
CA TYR A 38 -5.14 -14.64 0.50
C TYR A 38 -6.16 -15.72 0.82
N ASP A 39 -6.92 -16.11 -0.20
CA ASP A 39 -7.80 -17.28 -0.12
C ASP A 39 -7.02 -18.53 -0.55
N ILE A 40 -6.86 -19.44 0.41
CA ILE A 40 -6.17 -20.72 0.24
C ILE A 40 -7.01 -21.67 -0.64
N THR A 41 -8.34 -21.57 -0.57
CA THR A 41 -9.28 -22.46 -1.26
C THR A 41 -9.16 -22.31 -2.77
N ASP A 42 -9.19 -21.06 -3.25
CA ASP A 42 -9.06 -20.74 -4.67
C ASP A 42 -7.62 -20.41 -5.11
N SER A 43 -6.67 -20.39 -4.16
CA SER A 43 -5.29 -19.94 -4.38
C SER A 43 -5.22 -18.56 -5.02
N VAL A 44 -6.08 -17.65 -4.54
CA VAL A 44 -6.20 -16.27 -5.02
C VAL A 44 -5.67 -15.30 -3.97
N GLY A 45 -4.74 -14.44 -4.39
CA GLY A 45 -4.30 -13.30 -3.59
C GLY A 45 -4.95 -12.02 -4.06
N TYR A 46 -5.48 -11.26 -3.12
CA TYR A 46 -6.01 -9.91 -3.27
C TYR A 46 -5.07 -8.94 -2.58
N ILE A 47 -4.75 -7.83 -3.25
CA ILE A 47 -4.03 -6.71 -2.65
C ILE A 47 -4.82 -5.45 -2.89
N GLN A 48 -5.19 -4.78 -1.80
CA GLN A 48 -5.68 -3.41 -1.78
C GLN A 48 -4.55 -2.52 -1.29
N ILE A 49 -4.39 -1.31 -1.81
CA ILE A 49 -3.44 -0.35 -1.23
C ILE A 49 -4.26 0.92 -0.93
N GLY A 50 -4.26 1.34 0.32
CA GLY A 50 -4.92 2.55 0.77
C GLY A 50 -3.96 3.73 0.75
N THR A 51 -4.49 4.95 0.76
CA THR A 51 -3.70 6.17 1.02
C THR A 51 -3.89 6.72 2.44
N SER A 52 -4.87 6.19 3.18
CA SER A 52 -5.18 6.51 4.58
C SER A 52 -4.83 5.36 5.52
N HIS A 53 -4.89 5.62 6.83
CA HIS A 53 -4.67 4.63 7.88
C HIS A 53 -5.70 3.50 7.86
N ASP A 54 -5.30 2.36 8.44
CA ASP A 54 -6.15 1.22 8.73
C ASP A 54 -7.35 1.64 9.60
N THR A 55 -8.54 1.67 9.00
CA THR A 55 -9.80 1.83 9.74
C THR A 55 -10.66 0.58 9.64
N SER A 56 -11.64 0.45 10.52
CA SER A 56 -12.61 -0.65 10.47
C SER A 56 -13.37 -0.69 9.14
N GLU A 57 -13.65 0.48 8.56
CA GLU A 57 -14.30 0.62 7.26
C GLU A 57 -13.41 0.01 6.16
N PHE A 58 -12.11 0.32 6.18
CA PHE A 58 -11.15 -0.24 5.22
C PHE A 58 -11.06 -1.78 5.31
N ALA A 59 -11.11 -2.33 6.53
CA ALA A 59 -11.11 -3.78 6.74
C ALA A 59 -12.38 -4.44 6.19
N CYS A 60 -13.55 -3.83 6.43
CA CYS A 60 -14.82 -4.28 5.87
C CYS A 60 -14.82 -4.22 4.34
N ASP A 61 -14.31 -3.13 3.75
CA ASP A 61 -14.19 -2.98 2.31
C ASP A 61 -13.32 -4.08 1.70
N SER A 62 -12.21 -4.45 2.37
CA SER A 62 -11.31 -5.53 1.93
C SER A 62 -11.98 -6.91 1.88
N LEU A 63 -12.84 -7.22 2.85
CA LEU A 63 -13.61 -8.46 2.85
C LEU A 63 -14.74 -8.42 1.81
N LEU A 64 -15.34 -7.25 1.63
CA LEU A 64 -16.40 -7.05 0.64
C LEU A 64 -15.87 -7.24 -0.79
N VAL A 65 -14.62 -6.86 -1.08
CA VAL A 65 -13.97 -7.09 -2.38
C VAL A 65 -13.92 -8.58 -2.73
N GLU A 66 -13.54 -9.44 -1.78
CA GLU A 66 -13.51 -10.90 -1.98
C GLU A 66 -14.90 -11.42 -2.36
N GLN A 67 -15.94 -10.92 -1.68
CA GLN A 67 -17.31 -11.39 -1.86
C GLN A 67 -17.98 -10.83 -3.12
N LEU A 68 -17.63 -9.61 -3.54
CA LEU A 68 -18.24 -8.89 -4.66
C LEU A 68 -17.46 -9.00 -5.97
N TRP A 69 -16.31 -9.68 -6.02
CA TRP A 69 -15.54 -9.82 -7.27
C TRP A 69 -16.31 -10.54 -8.41
N GLN A 70 -17.40 -11.24 -8.10
CA GLN A 70 -18.31 -11.79 -9.10
C GLN A 70 -19.15 -10.72 -9.82
N ASP A 71 -19.17 -9.47 -9.32
CA ASP A 71 -19.89 -8.33 -9.89
C ASP A 71 -18.92 -7.25 -10.45
N PRO A 72 -18.79 -7.13 -11.78
CA PRO A 72 -17.93 -6.15 -12.44
C PRO A 72 -18.24 -4.68 -12.14
N LEU A 73 -19.46 -4.36 -11.66
CA LEU A 73 -19.87 -2.98 -11.40
C LEU A 73 -19.31 -2.44 -10.07
N PHE A 74 -18.86 -3.31 -9.17
CA PHE A 74 -18.33 -2.94 -7.85
C PHE A 74 -16.85 -2.50 -7.89
N LEU A 75 -16.09 -3.00 -8.86
CA LEU A 75 -14.65 -2.73 -9.03
C LEU A 75 -14.32 -1.26 -9.30
N GLY A 76 -15.28 -0.46 -9.76
CA GLY A 76 -15.07 0.95 -10.11
C GLY A 76 -14.91 1.91 -8.93
N ASN A 77 -15.20 1.48 -7.70
CA ASN A 77 -15.18 2.34 -6.51
C ASN A 77 -13.99 2.08 -5.57
N LEU A 78 -13.13 1.11 -5.87
CA LEU A 78 -11.98 0.79 -5.04
C LEU A 78 -10.75 1.43 -5.68
N ASP A 79 -9.99 2.19 -4.88
CA ASP A 79 -8.87 2.97 -5.38
C ASP A 79 -7.89 2.10 -6.17
N PHE A 80 -7.71 0.81 -5.82
CA PHE A 80 -7.32 -0.27 -6.76
C PHE A 80 -7.29 -1.65 -6.06
N THR A 81 -7.47 -2.72 -6.83
CA THR A 81 -7.34 -4.14 -6.40
C THR A 81 -6.42 -4.89 -7.36
N VAL A 82 -5.35 -5.51 -6.86
CA VAL A 82 -4.53 -6.45 -7.65
C VAL A 82 -4.93 -7.87 -7.31
N ILE A 83 -5.41 -8.62 -8.30
CA ILE A 83 -5.84 -10.00 -8.15
C ILE A 83 -4.86 -10.90 -8.88
N ARG A 84 -4.23 -11.82 -8.15
CA ARG A 84 -3.40 -12.86 -8.75
C ARG A 84 -3.92 -14.23 -8.34
N ARG A 85 -4.43 -14.96 -9.32
CA ARG A 85 -4.73 -16.39 -9.18
C ARG A 85 -3.47 -17.18 -9.50
N TRP A 86 -3.02 -17.98 -8.54
CA TRP A 86 -1.94 -18.93 -8.77
C TRP A 86 -2.55 -20.20 -9.38
N ARG A 87 -2.00 -20.65 -10.51
CA ARG A 87 -2.32 -21.95 -11.12
C ARG A 87 -1.23 -22.95 -10.76
#